data_AF-A0A6S7JAP9-F1
#
_entry.id   AF-A0A6S7JAP9-F1
#
_cell.length_a   1.000
_cell.length_b   1.000
_cell.length_c   1.000
_cell.angle_alpha   90.00
_cell.angle_beta   90.00
_cell.angle_gamma   90.00
#
_symmetry.space_group_name_H-M   'P 1'
#
loop_
_entity.id
_entity.type
_entity.pdbx_description
1 polymer ?
#
loop_
_entity_poly.entity_id
_entity_poly.type
_entity_poly.pdbx_seq_one_letter_code
_entity_poly.pdbx_strand_id
1 'polypeptide(L)'
;MSLTVVLRSCVNLRGKCDRLARITFRGVTYQSSIYENCSEAEWDEEYEWPLVSPLDPSEFIEVEVVNFNKIFNNRLVGVFRMVLQKLIQDGSLEIQESLVDSNNTVLK
;
A
#
# COMPACT_ATOMS: atom_id res chain seq x y z
N MET A 1 10.88 -11.80 -15.24
CA MET A 1 10.57 -11.90 -13.80
C MET A 1 9.88 -10.61 -13.40
N SER A 2 8.95 -10.67 -12.47
CA SER A 2 8.18 -9.52 -12.00
C SER A 2 8.02 -9.59 -10.48
N LEU A 3 7.79 -8.44 -9.86
CA LEU A 3 7.27 -8.34 -8.50
C LEU A 3 5.76 -8.16 -8.58
N THR A 4 5.01 -9.08 -7.98
CA THR A 4 3.55 -9.00 -7.90
C THR A 4 3.12 -8.68 -6.48
N VAL A 5 2.21 -7.72 -6.34
CA VAL A 5 1.61 -7.33 -5.06
C VAL A 5 0.09 -7.43 -5.18
N VAL A 6 -0.52 -8.22 -4.30
CA VAL A 6 -1.98 -8.27 -4.14
C VAL A 6 -2.36 -7.42 -2.94
N LEU A 7 -2.99 -6.28 -3.19
CA LEU A 7 -3.55 -5.43 -2.15
C LEU A 7 -4.96 -5.92 -1.81
N ARG A 8 -5.10 -6.59 -0.66
CA ARG A 8 -6.40 -7.10 -0.20
C ARG A 8 -7.26 -6.02 0.43
N SER A 9 -6.96 -5.66 1.69
CA SER A 9 -7.81 -4.75 2.45
C SER A 9 -7.03 -3.90 3.45
N CYS A 10 -7.68 -2.84 3.93
CA CYS A 10 -7.23 -2.05 5.07
C CYS A 10 -8.43 -1.74 5.97
N VAL A 11 -8.31 -2.12 7.24
CA VAL A 11 -9.37 -2.03 8.25
C VAL A 11 -9.03 -1.00 9.33
N ASN A 12 -9.97 -0.74 10.25
CA ASN A 12 -9.80 0.20 11.37
C ASN A 12 -9.46 1.63 10.94
N LEU A 13 -9.89 2.06 9.74
CA LEU A 13 -9.67 3.42 9.27
C LEU A 13 -10.60 4.39 10.00
N ARG A 14 -10.04 5.50 10.47
CA ARG A 14 -10.83 6.52 11.19
C ARG A 14 -11.82 7.20 10.25
N GLY A 15 -13.10 7.20 10.65
CA GLY A 15 -14.20 7.89 9.94
C GLY A 15 -14.62 7.22 8.64
N LYS A 16 -15.67 7.75 8.01
CA LYS A 16 -16.10 7.35 6.67
C LYS A 16 -15.59 8.34 5.64
N CYS A 17 -14.74 7.88 4.74
CA CYS A 17 -14.16 8.68 3.66
C CYS A 17 -14.01 7.80 2.41
N ASP A 18 -13.86 8.44 1.26
CA ASP A 18 -13.41 7.73 0.06
C ASP A 18 -11.93 7.36 0.24
N ARG A 19 -11.58 6.10 0.01
CA ARG A 19 -10.23 5.58 0.23
C ARG A 19 -9.58 5.20 -1.09
N LEU A 20 -8.31 5.56 -1.21
CA LEU A 20 -7.45 5.20 -2.33
C LEU A 20 -6.13 4.70 -1.76
N ALA A 21 -5.61 3.61 -2.31
CA ALA A 21 -4.26 3.14 -2.01
C ALA A 21 -3.30 3.55 -3.12
N ARG A 22 -2.06 3.85 -2.75
CA ARG A 22 -0.93 4.04 -3.66
C ARG A 22 0.13 3.02 -3.31
N ILE A 23 0.59 2.25 -4.29
CA ILE A 23 1.62 1.23 -4.11
C ILE A 23 2.81 1.61 -4.97
N THR A 24 3.98 1.78 -4.36
CA THR A 24 5.18 2.28 -5.04
C THR A 24 6.35 1.31 -4.88
N PHE A 25 6.94 0.93 -6.01
CA PHE A 25 8.19 0.19 -6.08
C PHE A 25 9.11 0.80 -7.14
N ARG A 26 10.39 1.01 -6.81
CA ARG A 26 11.40 1.63 -7.69
C ARG A 26 10.93 2.94 -8.36
N GLY A 27 10.16 3.75 -7.63
CA GLY A 27 9.61 5.02 -8.11
C GLY A 27 8.38 4.91 -9.03
N VAL A 28 7.98 3.70 -9.43
CA VAL A 28 6.74 3.46 -10.20
C VAL A 28 5.60 3.21 -9.22
N THR A 29 4.53 3.99 -9.37
CA THR A 29 3.36 3.95 -8.48
C THR A 29 2.12 3.50 -9.22
N TYR A 30 1.44 2.49 -8.66
CA TYR A 30 0.07 2.15 -9.02
C TYR A 30 -0.91 2.73 -8.01
N GLN A 31 -2.14 2.96 -8.47
CA GLN A 31 -3.24 3.44 -7.65
C GLN A 31 -4.37 2.43 -7.70
N SER A 32 -5.03 2.23 -6.58
CA SER A 32 -6.21 1.39 -6.53
C SER A 32 -7.44 2.07 -7.13
N SER A 33 -8.52 1.32 -7.28
CA SER A 33 -9.85 1.92 -7.36
C SER A 33 -10.17 2.71 -6.09
N ILE A 34 -11.04 3.71 -6.22
CA ILE A 34 -11.54 4.47 -5.08
C ILE A 34 -12.65 3.64 -4.42
N TYR A 35 -12.50 3.35 -3.14
CA TYR A 35 -13.53 2.71 -2.32
C TYR A 35 -14.30 3.81 -1.56
N GLU A 36 -15.54 4.09 -1.96
CA GLU A 36 -16.28 5.27 -1.50
C GLU A 36 -16.88 5.10 -0.09
N ASN A 37 -16.90 6.19 0.68
CA ASN A 37 -17.60 6.33 1.97
C ASN A 37 -17.40 5.18 2.98
N CYS A 38 -16.15 4.73 3.18
CA CYS A 38 -15.85 3.57 3.99
C CYS A 38 -14.90 3.85 5.19
N SER A 39 -15.03 3.01 6.21
CA SER A 39 -14.10 2.87 7.35
C SER A 39 -13.18 1.65 7.20
N GLU A 40 -13.46 0.80 6.22
CA GLU A 40 -12.69 -0.37 5.84
C GLU A 40 -12.75 -0.46 4.32
N ALA A 41 -11.61 -0.70 3.67
CA ALA A 41 -11.52 -0.76 2.22
C ALA A 41 -11.04 -2.15 1.81
N GLU A 42 -11.80 -2.82 0.95
CA GLU A 42 -11.48 -4.12 0.35
C GLU A 42 -11.25 -3.88 -1.14
N TRP A 43 -9.98 -3.82 -1.54
CA TRP A 43 -9.61 -3.58 -2.93
C TRP A 43 -9.54 -4.90 -3.71
N ASP A 44 -8.85 -5.90 -3.15
CA ASP A 44 -8.55 -7.18 -3.81
C ASP A 44 -7.99 -6.99 -5.24
N GLU A 45 -7.05 -6.04 -5.36
CA GLU A 45 -6.42 -5.67 -6.63
C GLU A 45 -4.98 -6.19 -6.70
N GLU A 46 -4.55 -6.58 -7.91
CA GLU A 46 -3.20 -7.07 -8.19
C GLU A 46 -2.41 -6.07 -9.04
N TYR A 47 -1.16 -5.84 -8.65
CA TYR A 47 -0.23 -4.96 -9.35
C TYR A 47 1.08 -5.69 -9.66
N GLU A 48 1.60 -5.48 -10.86
CA GLU A 48 2.79 -6.15 -11.35
C GLU A 48 3.85 -5.12 -11.78
N TRP A 49 5.07 -5.26 -11.24
CA TRP A 49 6.24 -4.54 -11.70
C TRP A 49 7.17 -5.48 -12.47
N PRO A 50 7.36 -5.27 -13.79
CA PRO A 50 8.38 -5.98 -14.55
C PRO A 50 9.78 -5.68 -13.99
N LEU A 51 10.56 -6.73 -13.69
CA LEU A 51 11.93 -6.57 -13.18
C LEU A 51 12.92 -6.53 -14.33
N VAL A 52 13.55 -5.37 -14.51
CA VAL A 52 14.68 -5.17 -15.45
C VAL A 52 16.04 -5.53 -14.83
N SER A 53 16.09 -5.66 -13.51
CA SER A 53 17.26 -6.08 -12.73
C SER A 53 16.80 -6.90 -11.51
N PRO A 54 17.65 -7.76 -10.95
CA PRO A 54 17.35 -8.51 -9.73
C PRO A 54 16.93 -7.59 -8.58
N LEU A 55 16.13 -8.12 -7.64
CA LEU A 55 15.78 -7.42 -6.42
C LEU A 55 17.00 -7.32 -5.49
N ASP A 56 17.15 -6.19 -4.81
CA ASP A 56 18.10 -6.02 -3.72
C ASP A 56 17.38 -6.12 -2.36
N PRO A 57 17.94 -6.82 -1.36
CA PRO A 57 17.30 -6.98 -0.04
C PRO A 57 16.96 -5.67 0.69
N SER A 58 17.64 -4.57 0.37
CA SER A 58 17.41 -3.24 0.94
C SER A 58 16.34 -2.43 0.22
N GLU A 59 15.90 -2.87 -0.97
CA GLU A 59 14.75 -2.27 -1.65
C GLU A 59 13.48 -2.49 -0.84
N PHE A 60 12.54 -1.56 -0.98
CA PHE A 60 11.29 -1.62 -0.26
C PHE A 60 10.10 -1.41 -1.18
N ILE A 61 8.98 -2.01 -0.77
CA ILE A 61 7.64 -1.65 -1.23
C ILE A 61 7.07 -0.61 -0.27
N GLU A 62 6.39 0.39 -0.81
CA GLU A 62 5.66 1.39 -0.04
C GLU A 62 4.18 1.33 -0.42
N VAL A 63 3.31 1.30 0.60
CA VAL A 63 1.86 1.37 0.44
C VAL A 63 1.37 2.56 1.25
N GLU A 64 0.68 3.48 0.61
CA GLU A 64 0.06 4.63 1.25
C GLU A 64 -1.45 4.52 1.12
N VAL A 65 -2.18 4.75 2.21
CA VAL A 65 -3.63 4.91 2.18
C VAL A 65 -3.95 6.39 2.29
N VAL A 66 -4.78 6.90 1.38
CA VAL A 66 -5.21 8.30 1.36
C VAL A 66 -6.72 8.40 1.44
N ASN A 67 -7.18 9.45 2.11
CA ASN A 67 -8.53 9.95 1.96
C ASN A 67 -8.59 10.71 0.65
N PHE A 68 -9.28 10.11 -0.31
CA PHE A 68 -9.54 10.72 -1.58
C PHE A 68 -10.63 11.80 -1.43
N ASN A 69 -10.44 12.93 -2.09
CA ASN A 69 -11.45 13.96 -2.19
C ASN A 69 -11.48 14.50 -3.62
N LYS A 70 -12.68 14.55 -4.22
CA LYS A 70 -12.87 15.03 -5.61
C LYS A 70 -12.66 16.55 -5.75
N ILE A 71 -12.86 17.31 -4.67
CA ILE A 71 -12.94 18.77 -4.69
C ILE A 71 -11.78 19.40 -3.89
N PHE A 72 -11.40 18.77 -2.77
CA PHE A 72 -10.32 19.22 -1.89
C PHE A 72 -9.07 18.37 -2.07
N ASN A 73 -8.00 18.75 -1.38
CA ASN A 73 -6.76 17.96 -1.39
C ASN A 73 -6.98 16.58 -0.73
N ASN A 74 -6.38 15.56 -1.34
CA ASN A 74 -6.27 14.25 -0.72
C ASN A 74 -5.44 14.36 0.56
N ARG A 75 -5.81 13.58 1.57
CA ARG A 75 -5.11 13.55 2.86
C ARG A 75 -4.51 12.17 3.09
N LEU A 76 -3.21 12.11 3.36
CA LEU A 76 -2.56 10.87 3.78
C LEU A 76 -3.15 10.37 5.11
N VAL A 77 -3.54 9.10 5.14
CA VAL A 77 -3.99 8.40 6.35
C VAL A 77 -2.79 7.79 7.04
N GLY A 78 -1.99 7.02 6.29
CA GLY A 78 -0.78 6.41 6.79
C GLY A 78 -0.04 5.63 5.71
N VAL A 79 1.16 5.20 6.06
CA VAL A 79 2.11 4.53 5.19
C VAL A 79 2.53 3.21 5.82
N PHE A 80 2.63 2.18 5.00
CA PHE A 80 3.34 0.95 5.28
C PHE A 80 4.56 0.87 4.36
N ARG A 81 5.71 0.49 4.93
CA ARG A 81 6.95 0.24 4.18
C ARG A 81 7.56 -1.06 4.65
N MET A 82 8.01 -1.88 3.71
CA MET A 82 8.71 -3.13 4.01
C MET A 82 9.85 -3.37 3.03
N VAL A 83 11.01 -3.76 3.56
CA VAL A 83 12.14 -4.25 2.77
C VAL A 83 11.87 -5.63 2.17
N LEU A 84 12.43 -5.91 1.00
CA LEU A 84 12.14 -7.13 0.24
C LEU A 84 12.99 -8.33 0.63
N GLN A 85 13.91 -8.21 1.59
CA GLN A 85 14.80 -9.29 2.02
C GLN A 85 14.08 -10.62 2.26
N LYS A 86 12.98 -10.61 3.03
CA LYS A 86 12.24 -11.84 3.34
C LYS A 86 11.52 -12.40 2.11
N LEU A 87 10.95 -11.54 1.28
CA LEU A 87 10.31 -11.95 0.02
C LEU A 87 11.31 -12.62 -0.93
N ILE A 88 12.54 -12.10 -1.02
CA ILE A 88 13.60 -12.68 -1.85
C ILE A 88 14.00 -14.07 -1.35
N GLN A 89 14.03 -14.27 -0.03
CA GLN A 89 14.38 -15.55 0.59
C GLN A 89 13.27 -16.60 0.42
N ASP A 90 12.02 -16.20 0.64
CA ASP A 90 10.87 -17.11 0.73
C ASP A 90 10.15 -17.28 -0.64
N GLY A 91 10.37 -16.37 -1.59
CA GLY A 91 9.76 -16.34 -2.92
C GLY A 91 8.34 -15.75 -2.97
N SER A 92 7.59 -15.84 -1.86
CA SER A 92 6.29 -15.20 -1.67
C SER A 92 6.10 -14.82 -0.20
N LEU A 93 5.23 -13.84 0.05
CA LEU A 93 4.96 -13.37 1.41
C LEU A 93 3.52 -12.85 1.51
N GLU A 94 2.81 -13.25 2.56
CA GLU A 94 1.51 -12.70 2.96
C GLU A 94 1.70 -11.91 4.26
N ILE A 95 1.15 -10.69 4.30
CA ILE A 95 1.44 -9.71 5.36
C ILE A 95 0.15 -9.04 5.80
N GLN A 96 0.04 -8.84 7.11
CA GLN A 96 -0.96 -7.97 7.73
C GLN A 96 -0.24 -7.09 8.75
N GLU A 97 -0.07 -5.81 8.44
CA GLU A 97 0.71 -4.87 9.24
C GLU A 97 -0.02 -3.53 9.40
N SER A 98 0.34 -2.81 10.45
CA SER A 98 -0.23 -1.50 10.75
C SER A 98 0.35 -0.40 9.85
N LEU A 99 -0.49 0.57 9.50
CA LEU A 99 -0.06 1.82 8.88
C LEU A 99 0.57 2.75 9.94
N VAL A 100 1.52 3.56 9.51
CA VAL A 100 2.10 4.64 10.33
C VAL A 100 1.61 5.98 9.80
N ASP A 101 1.02 6.81 10.66
CA ASP A 101 0.55 8.14 10.27
C ASP A 101 1.69 9.17 10.21
N SER A 102 1.37 10.41 9.82
CA SER A 102 2.35 11.50 9.72
C SER A 102 2.98 11.92 11.06
N ASN A 103 2.42 11.48 12.20
CA ASN A 103 2.95 11.73 13.53
C ASN A 103 3.77 10.54 14.06
N ASN A 104 4.17 9.61 13.18
CA ASN A 104 4.80 8.34 13.54
C ASN A 104 3.96 7.51 14.52
N THR A 105 2.64 7.68 14.51
CA THR A 105 1.73 6.89 15.32
C THR A 105 1.26 5.69 14.53
N VAL A 106 1.42 4.51 15.12
CA VAL A 106 0.92 3.25 14.57
C VAL A 106 -0.61 3.25 14.64
N LEU A 107 -1.26 3.12 13.49
CA LEU A 107 -2.71 2.93 13.37
C LEU A 107 -3.03 1.47 13.71
N LYS A 108 -3.83 1.27 14.77
CA LYS A 108 -4.29 -0.04 15.25
C LYS A 108 -5.70 -0.31 14.76
#